data_AF-A0A387B7W9-F1
#
_entry.id   AF-A0A387B7W9-F1
#
_cell.length_a   1.000
_cell.length_b   1.000
_cell.length_c   1.000
_cell.angle_alpha   90.00
_cell.angle_beta   90.00
_cell.angle_gamma   90.00
#
_symmetry.space_group_name_H-M   'P 1'
#
loop_
_entity.id
_entity.type
_entity.pdbx_description
1 polymer ?
#
loop_
_entity_poly.entity_id
_entity_poly.type
_entity_poly.pdbx_seq_one_letter_code
_entity_poly.pdbx_strand_id
1 'polypeptide(L)'
;MTELKDSAIGSWKVTTEHSIYLLDLTNRTGVRLPESPEASELRRDEGEFELLRISRCEVGSPMILWIELSVPEVFATTRQTTNVVLIERLSDER
;
A
#
# COMPACT_ATOMS: atom_id res chain seq x y z
N MET A 1 -6.66 3.24 -13.53
CA MET A 1 -7.76 2.43 -12.93
C MET A 1 -8.37 3.23 -11.78
N THR A 2 -9.65 3.07 -11.43
CA THR A 2 -10.30 3.87 -10.36
C THR A 2 -10.35 3.16 -9.01
N GLU A 3 -10.37 1.82 -8.99
CA GLU A 3 -10.42 1.00 -7.77
C GLU A 3 -9.50 -0.22 -7.92
N LEU A 4 -8.74 -0.56 -6.86
CA LEU A 4 -7.94 -1.77 -6.74
C LEU A 4 -8.56 -2.71 -5.70
N LYS A 5 -8.98 -3.90 -6.14
CA LYS A 5 -9.61 -4.91 -5.27
C LYS A 5 -8.57 -5.84 -4.67
N ASP A 6 -8.87 -6.37 -3.47
CA ASP A 6 -8.01 -7.32 -2.78
C ASP A 6 -7.73 -8.61 -3.57
N SER A 7 -8.65 -9.00 -4.46
CA SER A 7 -8.54 -10.18 -5.33
C SER A 7 -7.72 -9.93 -6.60
N ALA A 8 -7.19 -8.71 -6.80
CA ALA A 8 -6.32 -8.42 -7.93
C ALA A 8 -4.96 -9.13 -7.78
N ILE A 9 -4.24 -9.27 -8.89
CA ILE A 9 -2.93 -9.93 -8.95
C ILE A 9 -1.91 -9.03 -9.65
N GLY A 10 -0.63 -9.35 -9.49
CA GLY A 10 0.50 -8.60 -10.06
C GLY A 10 0.92 -7.40 -9.21
N SER A 11 1.83 -6.62 -9.78
CA SER A 11 2.44 -5.45 -9.13
C SER A 11 1.68 -4.18 -9.47
N TRP A 12 1.45 -3.36 -8.45
CA TRP A 12 0.66 -2.14 -8.54
C TRP A 12 1.36 -0.99 -7.83
N LYS A 13 1.30 0.19 -8.44
CA LYS A 13 1.69 1.46 -7.84
C LYS A 13 0.43 2.23 -7.45
N VAL A 14 0.31 2.54 -6.17
CA VAL A 14 -0.77 3.36 -5.62
C VAL A 14 -0.17 4.65 -5.08
N THR A 15 -0.45 5.77 -5.75
CA THR A 15 -0.03 7.09 -5.28
C THR A 15 -1.14 7.68 -4.43
N THR A 16 -0.77 8.17 -3.26
CA THR A 16 -1.63 8.95 -2.35
C THR A 16 -1.16 10.40 -2.31
N GLU A 17 -1.88 11.29 -1.65
CA GLU A 17 -1.51 12.71 -1.55
C GLU A 17 -0.09 12.94 -0.98
N HIS A 18 0.47 12.00 -0.20
CA HIS A 18 1.77 12.18 0.47
C HIS A 18 2.75 11.02 0.31
N SER A 19 2.37 9.92 -0.34
CA SER A 19 3.19 8.72 -0.40
C SER A 19 2.86 7.84 -1.59
N ILE A 20 3.84 7.08 -2.05
CA ILE A 20 3.65 5.98 -2.99
C ILE A 20 3.67 4.65 -2.23
N TYR A 21 2.78 3.76 -2.64
CA TYR A 21 2.81 2.35 -2.25
C TYR A 21 3.07 1.50 -3.48
N LEU A 22 4.07 0.63 -3.38
CA LEU A 22 4.31 -0.45 -4.33
C LEU A 22 3.75 -1.71 -3.70
N LEU A 23 2.74 -2.31 -4.32
CA LEU A 23 2.03 -3.48 -3.82
C LEU A 23 2.21 -4.64 -4.79
N ASP A 24 2.79 -5.73 -4.33
CA ASP A 24 2.79 -7.01 -5.04
C ASP A 24 1.62 -7.85 -4.51
N LEU A 25 0.53 -7.90 -5.28
CA LEU A 25 -0.66 -8.64 -4.87
C LEU A 25 -0.56 -10.13 -5.18
N THR A 26 0.43 -10.56 -5.94
CA THR A 26 0.73 -11.98 -6.15
C THR A 26 1.43 -12.56 -4.93
N ASN A 27 2.51 -11.90 -4.48
CA ASN A 27 3.30 -12.34 -3.33
C ASN A 27 2.77 -11.81 -1.99
N ARG A 28 1.77 -10.93 -2.02
CA ARG A 28 1.15 -10.32 -0.83
C ARG A 28 2.15 -9.54 0.00
N THR A 29 2.92 -8.67 -0.65
CA THR A 29 3.85 -7.75 0.02
C THR A 29 3.63 -6.31 -0.45
N GLY A 30 4.21 -5.37 0.29
CA GLY A 30 4.25 -3.99 -0.15
C GLY A 30 5.36 -3.18 0.48
N VAL A 31 5.66 -2.06 -0.16
CA VAL A 31 6.62 -1.06 0.32
C VAL A 31 5.95 0.30 0.25
N ARG A 32 6.17 1.12 1.28
CA ARG A 32 5.79 2.54 1.27
C ARG A 32 7.03 3.38 1.01
N LEU A 33 6.94 4.27 0.03
CA LEU A 33 7.91 5.31 -0.27
C LEU A 33 7.28 6.67 0.10
N PRO A 34 7.73 7.34 1.17
CA PRO A 34 7.27 8.67 1.49
C PRO A 34 7.76 9.68 0.43
N GLU A 35 6.87 10.51 -0.12
CA GLU A 35 7.22 11.47 -1.18
C GLU A 35 7.22 12.93 -0.71
N SER A 36 6.77 13.22 0.50
CA SER A 36 6.67 14.58 1.04
C SER A 36 7.29 14.67 2.44
N PRO A 37 7.93 15.80 2.81
CA PRO A 37 8.28 16.08 4.20
C PRO A 37 7.09 16.08 5.16
N GLU A 38 5.87 16.28 4.64
CA GLU A 38 4.61 16.22 5.40
C GLU A 38 4.15 14.78 5.65
N ALA A 39 4.74 13.80 4.97
CA ALA A 39 4.45 12.40 5.19
C ALA A 39 4.93 12.02 6.59
N SER A 40 4.00 11.57 7.45
CA SER A 40 4.39 11.06 8.77
C SER A 40 5.33 9.87 8.63
N GLU A 41 6.35 9.82 9.50
CA GLU A 41 7.19 8.65 9.68
C GLU A 41 6.34 7.51 10.26
N LEU A 42 6.29 6.39 9.55
CA LEU A 42 5.62 5.17 9.99
C LEU A 42 6.65 4.07 10.26
N ARG A 43 6.24 3.12 11.09
CA ARG A 43 7.04 1.90 11.34
C ARG A 43 7.24 1.15 10.03
N ARG A 44 8.51 0.81 9.74
CA ARG A 44 8.96 0.19 8.49
C ARG A 44 8.59 1.01 7.25
N ASP A 45 8.75 2.33 7.31
CA ASP A 45 8.93 3.09 6.06
C ASP A 45 10.16 2.59 5.31
N GLU A 46 10.07 2.54 3.98
CA GLU A 46 11.10 2.02 3.06
C GLU A 46 11.45 0.52 3.25
N GLY A 47 10.88 -0.14 4.27
CA GLY A 47 10.94 -1.58 4.47
C GLY A 47 9.73 -2.30 3.87
N GLU A 48 9.93 -3.54 3.44
CA GLU A 48 8.83 -4.41 3.02
C GLU A 48 7.94 -4.78 4.21
N PHE A 49 6.63 -4.82 3.97
CA PHE A 49 5.61 -5.32 4.88
C PHE A 49 4.79 -6.43 4.20
N GLU A 50 4.24 -7.34 4.99
CA GLU A 50 3.29 -8.34 4.50
C GLU A 50 1.91 -7.71 4.36
N LEU A 51 1.26 -7.91 3.21
CA LEU A 51 -0.07 -7.42 2.91
C LEU A 51 -1.12 -8.52 3.17
N LEU A 52 -1.81 -8.40 4.29
CA LEU A 52 -2.86 -9.33 4.66
C LEU A 52 -4.15 -9.10 3.88
N ARG A 53 -4.57 -7.82 3.69
CA ARG A 53 -5.82 -7.47 2.99
C ARG A 53 -5.86 -6.02 2.50
N ILE A 54 -6.41 -5.79 1.31
CA ILE A 54 -6.92 -4.48 0.88
C ILE A 54 -8.38 -4.36 1.32
N SER A 55 -8.65 -3.49 2.30
CA SER A 55 -10.03 -3.19 2.71
C SER A 55 -10.66 -2.09 1.86
N ARG A 56 -9.86 -1.15 1.36
CA ARG A 56 -10.28 -0.08 0.46
C ARG A 56 -9.09 0.45 -0.32
N CYS A 57 -9.23 0.63 -1.62
CA CYS A 57 -8.25 1.33 -2.45
C CYS A 57 -8.97 1.91 -3.68
N GLU A 58 -9.40 3.16 -3.58
CA GLU A 58 -10.18 3.84 -4.62
C GLU A 58 -9.73 5.30 -4.72
N VAL A 59 -9.56 5.80 -5.94
CA VAL A 59 -9.17 7.18 -6.22
C VAL A 59 -10.17 8.15 -5.57
N GLY A 60 -9.66 9.15 -4.84
CA GLY A 60 -10.46 10.12 -4.09
C GLY A 60 -10.85 9.69 -2.68
N SER A 61 -10.45 8.50 -2.24
CA SER A 61 -10.68 8.01 -0.87
C SER A 61 -9.38 7.58 -0.18
N PRO A 62 -9.31 7.60 1.16
CA PRO A 62 -8.23 6.98 1.90
C PRO A 62 -8.08 5.48 1.55
N MET A 63 -6.85 5.04 1.33
CA MET A 63 -6.56 3.60 1.25
C MET A 63 -6.55 3.01 2.66
N ILE A 64 -7.09 1.79 2.80
CA ILE A 64 -7.10 1.04 4.06
C ILE A 64 -6.55 -0.36 3.80
N LEU A 65 -5.42 -0.66 4.43
CA LEU A 65 -4.72 -1.93 4.35
C LEU A 65 -4.69 -2.62 5.71
N TRP A 66 -4.72 -3.95 5.71
CA TRP A 66 -4.31 -4.77 6.84
C TRP A 66 -2.95 -5.35 6.50
N ILE A 67 -1.97 -5.11 7.36
CA ILE A 67 -0.58 -5.48 7.14
C ILE A 67 0.00 -6.14 8.38
N GLU A 68 1.03 -6.96 8.21
CA GLU A 68 1.84 -7.45 9.32
C GLU A 68 3.25 -6.86 9.26
N LEU A 69 3.75 -6.44 10.43
CA LEU A 69 5.00 -5.69 10.58
C LEU A 69 6.07 -6.45 11.38
N SER A 70 5.80 -7.71 11.72
CA SER A 70 6.58 -8.59 12.59
C SER A 70 6.77 -7.98 13.99
N VAL A 71 5.73 -7.35 14.52
CA VAL A 71 5.76 -6.80 15.88
C VAL A 71 5.28 -7.90 16.84
N PRO A 72 6.05 -8.26 17.89
CA PRO A 72 5.64 -9.31 18.83
C PRO A 72 4.23 -9.09 19.36
N GLU A 73 3.43 -10.16 19.38
CA GLU A 73 2.03 -10.19 19.86
C GLU A 73 1.04 -9.31 19.07
N VAL A 74 1.47 -8.71 17.95
CA VAL A 74 0.60 -8.01 17.01
C VAL A 74 0.44 -8.89 15.78
N PHE A 75 -0.80 -9.31 15.52
CA PHE A 75 -1.12 -10.18 14.37
C PHE A 75 -1.44 -9.41 13.08
N ALA A 76 -1.91 -8.17 13.24
CA ALA A 76 -2.22 -7.28 12.15
C ALA A 76 -2.24 -5.83 12.62
N THR A 77 -1.79 -4.94 11.77
CA THR A 77 -1.94 -3.48 11.90
C THR A 77 -2.81 -2.98 10.76
N THR A 78 -3.76 -2.10 11.06
CA THR A 78 -4.46 -1.35 10.01
C THR A 78 -3.64 -0.13 9.63
N ARG A 79 -3.41 0.06 8.33
CA ARG A 79 -2.76 1.24 7.77
C ARG A 79 -3.77 2.02 6.94
N GLN A 80 -4.05 3.25 7.39
CA GLN A 80 -4.90 4.19 6.67
C GLN A 80 -4.04 5.32 6.12
N THR A 81 -4.27 5.70 4.86
CA THR A 81 -3.50 6.74 4.16
C THR A 81 -4.31 8.02 3.99
N THR A 82 -3.70 9.04 3.38
CA THR A 82 -4.44 10.11 2.70
C THR A 82 -5.11 9.61 1.42
N ASN A 83 -5.82 10.47 0.69
CA ASN A 83 -6.59 10.03 -0.47
C ASN A 83 -5.68 9.42 -1.54
N VAL A 84 -6.13 8.33 -2.14
CA VAL A 84 -5.51 7.80 -3.35
C VAL A 84 -5.74 8.78 -4.49
N VAL A 85 -4.68 9.14 -5.20
CA VAL A 85 -4.75 10.03 -6.37
C VAL A 85 -4.54 9.28 -7.67
N LEU A 86 -3.83 8.14 -7.65
CA LEU A 86 -3.54 7.37 -8.85
C LEU A 86 -3.33 5.88 -8.53
N ILE A 87 -3.83 5.02 -9.41
CA ILE A 87 -3.64 3.56 -9.36
C ILE A 87 -3.17 3.08 -10.73
N GLU A 88 -1.96 2.53 -10.77
CA GLU A 88 -1.28 2.05 -11.97
C GLU A 88 -0.82 0.61 -11.78
N ARG A 89 -1.02 -0.22 -12.81
CA ARG A 89 -0.39 -1.55 -12.84
C ARG A 89 1.04 -1.38 -13.33
N LEU A 90 1.99 -1.98 -12.62
CA LEU A 90 3.36 -2.05 -13.09
C LEU A 90 3.47 -3.20 -14.08
N SER A 91 3.96 -2.93 -15.28
CA SER A 91 4.36 -3.96 -16.22
C SER A 91 5.72 -4.48 -15.82
N ASP A 92 5.87 -5.81 -15.77
CA ASP A 92 7.18 -6.43 -15.70
C ASP A 92 7.87 -6.22 -17.06
N GLU A 93 8.57 -5.10 -17.24
CA GLU A 93 9.52 -4.97 -18.35
C GLU A 93 10.72 -5.85 -18.03
N ARG A 94 10.80 -7.00 -18.73
CA ARG A 94 11.98 -7.88 -18.75
C ARG A 94 13.09 -7.28 -19.60
#